data_AF-A0A7W6V4N5-F1
#
_entry.id   AF-A0A7W6V4N5-F1
#
_cell.length_a   1.000
_cell.length_b   1.000
_cell.length_c   1.000
_cell.angle_alpha   90.00
_cell.angle_beta   90.00
_cell.angle_gamma   90.00
#
_symmetry.space_group_name_H-M   'P 1'
#
loop_
_entity.id
_entity.type
_entity.pdbx_description
1 polymer ?
#
loop_
_entity_poly.entity_id
_entity_poly.type
_entity_poly.pdbx_seq_one_letter_code
_entity_poly.pdbx_strand_id
1 'polypeptide(L)'
;MKKTGGELIVEALKANGVKRLSCVPGESFLAVLDALRDSDIDVLVCRQEGGAAMMADCWGRLTREPGICMVTRGPGATNASAGLHISRQDSIPMILFIGQVQREAREREAFQEVEFRRAFTEFAKWVGEIDDAARIPEFVTRAFASATSGRPGPVVLTLPEDMLRDEVEAPRPKRYVSVEAHPGRSQIDDLYVRLLKAERPMVILGGTRWDADAVADFAGFAERFQLPVGCSFRRQMLFDHLHPCYAGDVGIGINPVLAKEIKESDLLILLGGRMSEMPSSSYTLIDIPYPQQSLVHVYPDPSELGRVYRPDLAICAAPDNFVAALADLEAPAEPHWAERTQRMHQAYLSWSKPPATGPGAVQMGPIMEWLEAKTAADTIFTNGAGNYATWLHRFHRFRRFNTQSAPTSGSMGYGLPAAVAAKRLFPEREVICFAGDGCFLMHGQEFATAIRYGLPIIAIVVNNGMYGTIRMHQEREYPGRVSSTDLTNPDFAALARAYGGHGETVERTEEFAGAFERARDSGKPAIIEVKLDPEAITPTRTLSEIAQTKSR
;
A
#
# COMPACT_ATOMS: atom_id res chain seq x y z
N MET A 1 -21.74 36.23 2.86
CA MET A 1 -22.23 35.80 1.53
C MET A 1 -22.62 34.34 1.68
N LYS A 2 -23.88 34.04 1.38
CA LYS A 2 -24.38 32.67 1.45
C LYS A 2 -23.77 31.82 0.35
N LYS A 3 -23.54 30.56 0.66
CA LYS A 3 -23.07 29.52 -0.27
C LYS A 3 -23.87 28.26 -0.05
N THR A 4 -24.00 27.46 -1.10
CA THR A 4 -24.56 26.11 -1.02
C THR A 4 -23.61 25.18 -0.26
N GLY A 5 -24.14 24.10 0.31
CA GLY A 5 -23.31 23.06 0.89
C GLY A 5 -22.30 22.45 -0.11
N GLY A 6 -22.68 22.30 -1.38
CA GLY A 6 -21.79 21.85 -2.45
C GLY A 6 -20.55 22.75 -2.61
N GLU A 7 -20.75 24.07 -2.69
CA GLU A 7 -19.65 25.05 -2.76
C GLU A 7 -18.78 25.04 -1.50
N LEU A 8 -19.38 24.89 -0.31
CA LEU A 8 -18.66 24.83 0.96
C LEU A 8 -17.78 23.58 1.07
N ILE A 9 -18.21 22.44 0.54
CA ILE A 9 -17.38 21.22 0.48
C ILE A 9 -16.15 21.48 -0.37
N VAL A 10 -16.31 22.03 -1.58
CA VAL A 10 -15.19 22.34 -2.48
C VAL A 10 -14.26 23.38 -1.86
N GLU A 11 -14.78 24.44 -1.25
CA GLU A 11 -13.96 25.44 -0.55
C GLU A 11 -13.18 24.82 0.61
N ALA A 12 -13.79 23.93 1.39
CA ALA A 12 -13.13 23.25 2.50
C ALA A 12 -12.04 22.29 2.01
N LEU A 13 -12.26 21.56 0.91
CA LEU A 13 -11.23 20.71 0.30
C LEU A 13 -10.03 21.55 -0.16
N LYS A 14 -10.27 22.67 -0.85
CA LYS A 14 -9.22 23.60 -1.28
C LYS A 14 -8.45 24.19 -0.10
N ALA A 15 -9.15 24.62 0.96
CA ALA A 15 -8.52 25.14 2.17
C ALA A 15 -7.62 24.10 2.86
N ASN A 16 -7.94 22.81 2.73
CA ASN A 16 -7.12 21.72 3.24
C ASN A 16 -6.00 21.27 2.27
N GLY A 17 -5.85 21.94 1.13
CA GLY A 17 -4.78 21.69 0.16
C GLY A 17 -5.06 20.58 -0.84
N VAL A 18 -6.31 20.12 -0.96
CA VAL A 18 -6.69 19.07 -1.91
C VAL A 18 -6.48 19.57 -3.32
N LYS A 19 -5.66 18.85 -4.09
CA LYS A 19 -5.39 19.11 -5.50
C LYS A 19 -6.14 18.17 -6.44
N ARG A 20 -6.61 17.03 -5.91
CA ARG A 20 -7.25 15.98 -6.70
C ARG A 20 -8.15 15.10 -5.87
N LEU A 21 -9.10 14.45 -6.54
CA LEU A 21 -9.96 13.43 -5.97
C LEU A 21 -10.34 12.39 -7.02
N SER A 22 -10.71 11.19 -6.58
CA SER A 22 -11.30 10.15 -7.42
C SER A 22 -12.79 10.06 -7.14
N CYS A 23 -13.58 9.74 -8.16
CA CYS A 23 -15.00 9.56 -7.95
C CYS A 23 -15.66 8.61 -8.95
N VAL A 24 -16.80 8.06 -8.52
CA VAL A 24 -17.85 7.60 -9.42
C VAL A 24 -19.03 8.55 -9.21
N PRO A 25 -19.38 9.40 -10.21
CA PRO A 25 -20.44 10.38 -10.08
C PRO A 25 -21.79 9.74 -9.70
N GLY A 26 -22.57 10.44 -8.88
CA GLY A 26 -23.90 10.00 -8.49
C GLY A 26 -24.84 11.17 -8.20
N GLU A 27 -26.14 10.90 -8.28
CA GLU A 27 -27.20 11.90 -8.06
C GLU A 27 -27.19 12.50 -6.65
N SER A 28 -26.73 11.74 -5.65
CA SER A 28 -26.82 12.13 -4.23
C SER A 28 -25.82 13.22 -3.81
N PHE A 29 -24.91 13.63 -4.69
CA PHE A 29 -23.96 14.71 -4.43
C PHE A 29 -23.76 15.66 -5.62
N LEU A 30 -24.80 15.83 -6.46
CA LEU A 30 -24.75 16.69 -7.66
C LEU A 30 -24.29 18.12 -7.38
N ALA A 31 -24.69 18.71 -6.26
CA ALA A 31 -24.25 20.07 -5.90
C ALA A 31 -22.73 20.16 -5.67
N VAL A 32 -22.07 19.08 -5.23
CA VAL A 32 -20.60 19.04 -5.13
C VAL A 32 -19.99 18.90 -6.52
N LEU A 33 -20.56 18.08 -7.40
CA LEU A 33 -20.10 17.93 -8.79
C LEU A 33 -20.22 19.24 -9.57
N ASP A 34 -21.32 19.96 -9.37
CA ASP A 34 -21.55 21.28 -9.97
C ASP A 34 -20.50 22.28 -9.48
N ALA A 35 -20.26 22.37 -8.17
CA ALA A 35 -19.22 23.24 -7.61
C ALA A 35 -17.79 22.84 -8.05
N LEU A 36 -17.51 21.55 -8.26
CA LEU A 36 -16.21 21.08 -8.72
C LEU A 36 -15.90 21.54 -10.16
N ARG A 37 -16.93 21.74 -10.99
CA ARG A 37 -16.78 22.23 -12.37
C ARG A 37 -16.07 23.58 -12.45
N ASP A 38 -16.33 24.44 -11.48
CA ASP A 38 -15.75 25.79 -11.38
C ASP A 38 -14.48 25.82 -10.49
N SER A 39 -13.96 24.65 -10.12
CA SER A 39 -12.76 24.49 -9.30
C SER A 39 -11.54 24.06 -10.11
N ASP A 40 -10.36 24.18 -9.48
CA ASP A 40 -9.07 23.72 -9.98
C ASP A 40 -8.67 22.33 -9.45
N ILE A 41 -9.59 21.63 -8.76
CA ILE A 41 -9.34 20.27 -8.28
C ILE A 41 -9.39 19.29 -9.46
N ASP A 42 -8.34 18.50 -9.63
CA ASP A 42 -8.28 17.45 -10.65
C ASP A 42 -9.20 16.27 -10.26
N VAL A 43 -10.34 16.16 -10.93
CA VAL A 43 -11.35 15.11 -10.68
C VAL A 43 -11.11 13.91 -11.59
N LEU A 44 -10.68 12.79 -11.00
CA LEU A 44 -10.50 11.52 -11.68
C LEU A 44 -11.78 10.68 -11.64
N VAL A 45 -12.55 10.72 -12.72
CA VAL A 45 -13.75 9.88 -12.89
C VAL A 45 -13.36 8.43 -13.22
N CYS A 46 -13.72 7.50 -12.35
CA CYS A 46 -13.41 6.07 -12.40
C CYS A 46 -14.56 5.25 -13.04
N ARG A 47 -14.39 3.93 -13.11
CA ARG A 47 -15.45 2.99 -13.58
C ARG A 47 -16.18 2.31 -12.44
N GLN A 48 -15.52 2.10 -11.31
CA GLN A 48 -16.10 1.42 -10.16
C GLN A 48 -15.53 1.97 -8.84
N GLU A 49 -16.35 2.01 -7.79
CA GLU A 49 -16.06 2.74 -6.54
C GLU A 49 -14.94 2.14 -5.70
N GLY A 50 -14.77 0.81 -5.72
CA GLY A 50 -13.63 0.13 -5.14
C GLY A 50 -12.32 0.55 -5.81
N GLY A 51 -12.31 0.64 -7.15
CA GLY A 51 -11.21 1.21 -7.92
C GLY A 51 -10.92 2.66 -7.54
N ALA A 52 -11.96 3.50 -7.44
CA ALA A 52 -11.83 4.89 -7.01
C ALA A 52 -11.24 5.02 -5.60
N ALA A 53 -11.71 4.21 -4.65
CA ALA A 53 -11.22 4.21 -3.28
C ALA A 53 -9.77 3.70 -3.18
N MET A 54 -9.37 2.70 -3.98
CA MET A 54 -7.99 2.23 -4.08
C MET A 54 -7.05 3.28 -4.72
N MET A 55 -7.54 4.08 -5.68
CA MET A 55 -6.79 5.23 -6.21
C MET A 55 -6.54 6.29 -5.14
N ALA A 56 -7.55 6.59 -4.31
CA ALA A 56 -7.41 7.52 -3.19
C ALA A 56 -6.40 6.98 -2.16
N ASP A 57 -6.46 5.70 -1.80
CA ASP A 57 -5.44 5.05 -0.96
C ASP A 57 -4.04 5.22 -1.54
N CYS A 58 -3.86 4.94 -2.83
CA CYS A 58 -2.57 5.08 -3.51
C CYS A 58 -2.04 6.52 -3.43
N TRP A 59 -2.87 7.54 -3.67
CA TRP A 59 -2.42 8.92 -3.49
C TRP A 59 -1.99 9.19 -2.06
N GLY A 60 -2.79 8.80 -1.06
CA GLY A 60 -2.42 9.03 0.33
C GLY A 60 -1.14 8.31 0.75
N ARG A 61 -0.88 7.14 0.16
CA ARG A 61 0.36 6.39 0.33
C ARG A 61 1.57 7.11 -0.26
N LEU A 62 1.43 7.65 -1.46
CA LEU A 62 2.54 8.21 -2.21
C LEU A 62 2.78 9.71 -1.92
N THR A 63 1.83 10.42 -1.32
CA THR A 63 1.99 11.87 -1.00
C THR A 63 2.02 12.17 0.49
N ARG A 64 1.54 11.25 1.35
CA ARG A 64 1.22 11.46 2.78
C ARG A 64 0.06 12.44 3.03
N GLU A 65 -0.55 13.00 2.00
CA GLU A 65 -1.76 13.83 2.11
C GLU A 65 -3.00 12.93 2.02
N PRO A 66 -4.11 13.21 2.72
CA PRO A 66 -5.28 12.36 2.62
C PRO A 66 -5.78 12.18 1.18
N GLY A 67 -5.89 10.94 0.73
CA GLY A 67 -6.55 10.63 -0.53
C GLY A 67 -8.04 10.92 -0.44
N ILE A 68 -8.62 11.58 -1.45
CA ILE A 68 -10.04 11.95 -1.45
C ILE A 68 -10.81 11.10 -2.45
N CYS A 69 -11.86 10.43 -1.98
CA CYS A 69 -12.78 9.65 -2.81
C CYS A 69 -14.22 10.14 -2.61
N MET A 70 -14.99 10.27 -3.68
CA MET A 70 -16.42 10.62 -3.64
C MET A 70 -17.27 9.57 -4.34
N VAL A 71 -18.29 9.06 -3.66
CA VAL A 71 -19.19 8.02 -4.16
C VAL A 71 -20.64 8.30 -3.78
N THR A 72 -21.56 7.65 -4.48
CA THR A 72 -22.99 7.72 -4.18
C THR A 72 -23.38 6.86 -2.97
N ARG A 73 -24.64 6.97 -2.55
CA ARG A 73 -25.29 6.19 -1.47
C ARG A 73 -25.35 4.70 -1.79
N GLY A 74 -25.77 3.90 -0.81
CA GLY A 74 -25.97 2.46 -0.91
C GLY A 74 -24.84 1.72 -1.64
N PRO A 75 -25.08 1.25 -2.88
CA PRO A 75 -24.09 0.48 -3.65
C PRO A 75 -22.77 1.23 -3.87
N GLY A 76 -22.77 2.55 -4.03
CA GLY A 76 -21.52 3.29 -4.25
C GLY A 76 -20.58 3.19 -3.06
N ALA A 77 -21.14 3.43 -1.87
CA ALA A 77 -20.45 3.30 -0.61
C ALA A 77 -20.02 1.86 -0.28
N THR A 78 -20.89 0.86 -0.49
CA THR A 78 -20.55 -0.54 -0.20
C THR A 78 -19.49 -1.08 -1.16
N ASN A 79 -19.51 -0.69 -2.44
CA ASN A 79 -18.46 -1.00 -3.41
C ASN A 79 -17.10 -0.37 -3.03
N ALA A 80 -17.11 0.83 -2.43
CA ALA A 80 -15.88 1.52 -1.98
C ALA A 80 -15.23 0.89 -0.73
N SER A 81 -15.94 0.02 -0.01
CA SER A 81 -15.51 -0.52 1.29
C SER A 81 -14.17 -1.25 1.26
N ALA A 82 -13.82 -1.91 0.15
CA ALA A 82 -12.53 -2.57 -0.02
C ALA A 82 -11.36 -1.56 0.12
N GLY A 83 -11.49 -0.37 -0.46
CA GLY A 83 -10.50 0.70 -0.33
C GLY A 83 -10.38 1.23 1.09
N LEU A 84 -11.51 1.38 1.82
CA LEU A 84 -11.50 1.75 3.23
C LEU A 84 -10.72 0.73 4.07
N HIS A 85 -11.02 -0.56 3.91
CA HIS A 85 -10.34 -1.61 4.65
C HIS A 85 -8.83 -1.62 4.39
N ILE A 86 -8.41 -1.44 3.12
CA ILE A 86 -6.99 -1.31 2.75
C ILE A 86 -6.36 -0.14 3.49
N SER A 87 -6.92 1.06 3.39
CA SER A 87 -6.35 2.25 4.04
C SER A 87 -6.28 2.10 5.56
N ARG A 88 -7.28 1.45 6.18
CA ARG A 88 -7.29 1.18 7.63
C ARG A 88 -6.17 0.23 8.03
N GLN A 89 -6.00 -0.88 7.32
CA GLN A 89 -4.98 -1.88 7.65
C GLN A 89 -3.57 -1.35 7.37
N ASP A 90 -3.39 -0.59 6.29
CA ASP A 90 -2.11 -0.04 5.88
C ASP A 90 -1.72 1.25 6.62
N SER A 91 -2.63 1.82 7.42
CA SER A 91 -2.48 3.10 8.11
C SER A 91 -2.26 4.27 7.13
N ILE A 92 -3.11 4.36 6.10
CA ILE A 92 -3.06 5.36 5.04
C ILE A 92 -4.15 6.42 5.27
N PRO A 93 -3.82 7.73 5.24
CA PRO A 93 -4.81 8.77 5.36
C PRO A 93 -5.69 8.82 4.11
N MET A 94 -6.99 8.72 4.29
CA MET A 94 -7.99 8.76 3.22
C MET A 94 -9.30 9.33 3.74
N ILE A 95 -10.06 10.04 2.90
CA ILE A 95 -11.39 10.55 3.24
C ILE A 95 -12.35 10.13 2.14
N LEU A 96 -13.37 9.36 2.53
CA LEU A 96 -14.46 8.95 1.67
C LEU A 96 -15.68 9.84 1.95
N PHE A 97 -16.09 10.61 0.95
CA PHE A 97 -17.36 11.32 0.96
C PHE A 97 -18.43 10.46 0.29
N ILE A 98 -19.58 10.35 0.94
CA ILE A 98 -20.71 9.56 0.47
C ILE A 98 -21.91 10.49 0.35
N GLY A 99 -22.42 10.71 -0.87
CA GLY A 99 -23.71 11.38 -1.03
C GLY A 99 -24.82 10.48 -0.45
N GLN A 100 -25.72 11.03 0.37
CA GLN A 100 -26.71 10.31 1.18
C GLN A 100 -28.14 10.69 0.78
N VAL A 101 -29.13 9.89 1.17
CA VAL A 101 -30.55 10.24 1.05
C VAL A 101 -30.86 11.56 1.76
N GLN A 102 -31.85 12.30 1.25
CA GLN A 102 -32.35 13.51 1.88
C GLN A 102 -32.78 13.28 3.34
N ARG A 103 -32.60 14.30 4.19
CA ARG A 103 -32.83 14.22 5.64
C ARG A 103 -34.22 13.70 6.02
N GLU A 104 -35.27 14.13 5.34
CA GLU A 104 -36.66 13.73 5.64
C GLU A 104 -37.01 12.27 5.28
N ALA A 105 -36.23 11.66 4.40
CA ALA A 105 -36.47 10.29 3.94
C ALA A 105 -35.82 9.23 4.85
N ARG A 106 -35.05 9.67 5.85
CA ARG A 106 -34.33 8.78 6.75
C ARG A 106 -35.25 7.89 7.57
N GLU A 107 -34.78 6.68 7.84
CA GLU A 107 -35.48 5.64 8.60
C GLU A 107 -36.80 5.20 7.96
N ARG A 108 -36.96 5.47 6.65
CA ARG A 108 -38.14 5.08 5.87
C ARG A 108 -37.81 4.05 4.78
N GLU A 109 -36.61 3.47 4.82
CA GLU A 109 -36.13 2.56 3.78
C GLU A 109 -36.09 3.27 2.42
N ALA A 110 -35.52 4.47 2.41
CA ALA A 110 -35.38 5.25 1.19
C ALA A 110 -34.49 4.51 0.18
N PHE A 111 -34.66 4.83 -1.10
CA PHE A 111 -33.89 4.19 -2.17
C PHE A 111 -32.38 4.33 -1.91
N GLN A 112 -31.68 3.19 -1.80
CA GLN A 112 -30.25 3.09 -1.50
C GLN A 112 -29.83 3.60 -0.09
N GLU A 113 -30.77 3.70 0.86
CA GLU A 113 -30.48 4.09 2.24
C GLU A 113 -29.63 3.04 2.98
N VAL A 114 -28.58 3.50 3.67
CA VAL A 114 -27.76 2.71 4.59
C VAL A 114 -27.38 3.60 5.78
N GLU A 115 -27.42 3.04 7.00
CA GLU A 115 -26.89 3.71 8.20
C GLU A 115 -25.37 3.54 8.25
N PHE A 116 -24.65 4.51 7.65
CA PHE A 116 -23.21 4.39 7.42
C PHE A 116 -22.37 4.49 8.68
N ARG A 117 -22.84 5.12 9.76
CA ARG A 117 -22.11 5.14 11.03
C ARG A 117 -21.94 3.72 11.52
N ARG A 118 -23.01 2.92 11.60
CA ARG A 118 -22.95 1.50 11.93
C ARG A 118 -22.16 0.71 10.89
N ALA A 119 -22.41 0.94 9.59
CA ALA A 119 -21.80 0.12 8.53
C ALA A 119 -20.27 0.22 8.46
N PHE A 120 -19.68 1.38 8.78
CA PHE A 120 -18.25 1.64 8.55
C PHE A 120 -17.42 1.97 9.80
N THR A 121 -17.99 1.90 11.01
CA THR A 121 -17.24 2.21 12.25
C THR A 121 -15.99 1.36 12.42
N GLU A 122 -15.99 0.08 12.01
CA GLU A 122 -14.80 -0.78 12.13
C GLU A 122 -13.71 -0.42 11.10
N PHE A 123 -14.11 0.06 9.93
CA PHE A 123 -13.19 0.35 8.84
C PHE A 123 -12.65 1.77 8.86
N ALA A 124 -13.25 2.70 9.61
CA ALA A 124 -12.85 4.11 9.64
C ALA A 124 -12.42 4.56 11.04
N LYS A 125 -11.51 5.54 11.10
CA LYS A 125 -11.17 6.22 12.36
C LYS A 125 -12.33 7.05 12.89
N TRP A 126 -13.16 7.56 11.99
CA TRP A 126 -14.33 8.33 12.30
C TRP A 126 -15.32 8.22 11.14
N VAL A 127 -16.59 8.03 11.47
CA VAL A 127 -17.71 8.17 10.54
C VAL A 127 -18.56 9.35 11.03
N GLY A 128 -18.70 10.36 10.18
CA GLY A 128 -19.49 11.55 10.43
C GLY A 128 -20.59 11.71 9.39
N GLU A 129 -21.64 12.42 9.76
CA GLU A 129 -22.67 12.88 8.83
C GLU A 129 -22.81 14.38 9.01
N ILE A 130 -22.89 15.10 7.90
CA ILE A 130 -23.07 16.55 7.90
C ILE A 130 -24.54 16.82 7.59
N ASP A 131 -25.36 17.05 8.61
CA ASP A 131 -26.80 17.35 8.48
C ASP A 131 -27.12 18.84 8.41
N ASP A 132 -26.13 19.70 8.69
CA ASP A 132 -26.19 21.16 8.61
C ASP A 132 -25.03 21.70 7.76
N ALA A 133 -25.35 22.40 6.67
CA ALA A 133 -24.37 22.97 5.75
C ALA A 133 -23.44 23.99 6.43
N ALA A 134 -23.88 24.70 7.48
CA ALA A 134 -23.05 25.67 8.19
C ALA A 134 -21.87 25.01 8.92
N ARG A 135 -21.95 23.70 9.16
CA ARG A 135 -20.94 22.88 9.86
C ARG A 135 -19.98 22.18 8.91
N ILE A 136 -20.12 22.34 7.59
CA ILE A 136 -19.18 21.74 6.62
C ILE A 136 -17.71 22.09 6.93
N PRO A 137 -17.33 23.35 7.19
CA PRO A 137 -15.95 23.69 7.54
C PRO A 137 -15.45 22.95 8.80
N GLU A 138 -16.31 22.78 9.82
CA GLU A 138 -16.01 22.04 11.06
C GLU A 138 -15.73 20.56 10.76
N PHE A 139 -16.65 19.88 10.07
CA PHE A 139 -16.56 18.43 9.83
C PHE A 139 -15.43 18.07 8.88
N VAL A 140 -15.25 18.82 7.81
CA VAL A 140 -14.18 18.57 6.85
C VAL A 140 -12.84 18.77 7.54
N THR A 141 -12.62 19.87 8.26
CA THR A 141 -11.36 20.09 9.00
C THR A 141 -11.08 18.98 10.01
N ARG A 142 -12.11 18.53 10.76
CA ARG A 142 -12.00 17.38 11.67
C ARG A 142 -11.66 16.09 10.94
N ALA A 143 -12.22 15.85 9.75
CA ALA A 143 -11.93 14.66 8.96
C ALA A 143 -10.46 14.59 8.57
N PHE A 144 -9.88 15.70 8.09
CA PHE A 144 -8.45 15.78 7.79
C PHE A 144 -7.59 15.55 9.04
N ALA A 145 -7.86 16.26 10.14
CA ALA A 145 -7.12 16.08 11.39
C ALA A 145 -7.19 14.62 11.90
N SER A 146 -8.36 13.99 11.80
CA SER A 146 -8.57 12.60 12.22
C SER A 146 -7.89 11.61 11.28
N ALA A 147 -7.91 11.84 9.97
CA ALA A 147 -7.29 10.96 8.99
C ALA A 147 -5.75 10.93 9.11
N THR A 148 -5.12 12.04 9.52
CA THR A 148 -3.65 12.18 9.53
C THR A 148 -3.00 11.99 10.90
N SER A 149 -3.67 12.35 12.00
CA SER A 149 -3.05 12.35 13.33
C SER A 149 -2.90 10.95 13.91
N GLY A 150 -1.89 10.74 14.76
CA GLY A 150 -1.60 9.43 15.37
C GLY A 150 -1.31 8.35 14.32
N ARG A 151 -1.93 7.18 14.44
CA ARG A 151 -2.01 6.20 13.33
C ARG A 151 -2.90 6.77 12.22
N PRO A 152 -2.39 7.07 11.02
CA PRO A 152 -3.24 7.55 9.94
C PRO A 152 -4.24 6.47 9.52
N GLY A 153 -5.34 6.88 8.90
CA GLY A 153 -6.38 5.95 8.48
C GLY A 153 -7.54 6.66 7.79
N PRO A 154 -8.50 5.88 7.29
CA PRO A 154 -9.63 6.42 6.55
C PRO A 154 -10.65 7.08 7.48
N VAL A 155 -11.32 8.11 6.96
CA VAL A 155 -12.49 8.78 7.56
C VAL A 155 -13.64 8.74 6.55
N VAL A 156 -14.87 8.62 7.04
CA VAL A 156 -16.07 8.65 6.22
C VAL A 156 -16.92 9.86 6.59
N LEU A 157 -17.36 10.63 5.60
CA LEU A 157 -18.31 11.73 5.75
C LEU A 157 -19.51 11.52 4.83
N THR A 158 -20.71 11.44 5.39
CA THR A 158 -21.95 11.35 4.62
C THR A 158 -22.58 12.74 4.42
N LEU A 159 -23.12 12.95 3.23
CA LEU A 159 -23.59 14.24 2.72
C LEU A 159 -25.05 14.10 2.25
N PRO A 160 -26.06 14.44 3.06
CA PRO A 160 -27.46 14.41 2.65
C PRO A 160 -27.66 15.31 1.42
N GLU A 161 -28.34 14.78 0.40
CA GLU A 161 -28.44 15.48 -0.89
C GLU A 161 -29.15 16.84 -0.79
N ASP A 162 -30.12 16.97 0.12
CA ASP A 162 -30.84 18.22 0.37
C ASP A 162 -29.99 19.23 1.13
N MET A 163 -29.21 18.78 2.12
CA MET A 163 -28.25 19.62 2.87
C MET A 163 -27.25 20.29 1.93
N LEU A 164 -26.79 19.60 0.90
CA LEU A 164 -25.84 20.15 -0.07
C LEU A 164 -26.38 21.35 -0.87
N ARG A 165 -27.70 21.56 -0.87
CA ARG A 165 -28.38 22.66 -1.57
C ARG A 165 -28.77 23.82 -0.64
N ASP A 166 -28.63 23.65 0.68
CA ASP A 166 -28.94 24.69 1.64
C ASP A 166 -27.99 25.89 1.45
N GLU A 167 -28.55 27.10 1.32
CA GLU A 167 -27.78 28.34 1.25
C GLU A 167 -27.57 28.94 2.64
N VAL A 168 -26.34 28.87 3.13
CA VAL A 168 -25.99 29.27 4.49
C VAL A 168 -24.80 30.22 4.53
N GLU A 169 -24.69 30.99 5.60
CA GLU A 169 -23.44 31.65 5.96
C GLU A 169 -22.63 30.72 6.87
N ALA A 170 -21.41 30.38 6.46
CA ALA A 170 -20.52 29.50 7.20
C ALA A 170 -19.17 30.18 7.46
N PRO A 171 -18.44 29.82 8.53
CA PRO A 171 -17.09 30.33 8.75
C PRO A 171 -16.17 29.91 7.59
N ARG A 172 -15.26 30.79 7.19
CA ARG A 172 -14.26 30.47 6.16
C ARG A 172 -13.41 29.27 6.61
N PRO A 173 -13.31 28.20 5.80
CA PRO A 173 -12.53 27.03 6.18
C PRO A 173 -11.04 27.38 6.30
N LYS A 174 -10.39 26.75 7.27
CA LYS A 174 -8.94 26.83 7.49
C LYS A 174 -8.32 25.46 7.27
N ARG A 175 -7.03 25.45 6.91
CA ARG A 175 -6.28 24.20 6.77
C ARG A 175 -6.20 23.48 8.12
N TYR A 176 -6.35 22.16 8.11
CA TYR A 176 -6.09 21.31 9.25
C TYR A 176 -4.62 21.41 9.72
N VAL A 177 -4.40 21.08 10.99
CA VAL A 177 -3.06 20.93 11.57
C VAL A 177 -2.98 19.51 12.12
N SER A 178 -1.98 18.74 11.68
CA SER A 178 -1.73 17.39 12.20
C SER A 178 -1.20 17.47 13.63
N VAL A 179 -1.69 16.60 14.51
CA VAL A 179 -1.14 16.48 15.87
C VAL A 179 0.05 15.53 15.86
N GLU A 180 1.18 16.02 16.34
CA GLU A 180 2.45 15.30 16.35
C GLU A 180 2.93 15.00 17.77
N ALA A 181 3.47 13.79 17.95
CA ALA A 181 4.18 13.39 19.15
C ALA A 181 5.67 13.20 18.82
N HIS A 182 6.52 13.68 19.73
CA HIS A 182 7.96 13.59 19.62
C HIS A 182 8.53 12.71 20.73
N PRO A 183 9.59 11.93 20.48
CA PRO A 183 10.28 11.19 21.53
C PRO A 183 10.81 12.13 22.61
N GLY A 184 10.60 11.79 23.87
CA GLY A 184 11.25 12.48 24.98
C GLY A 184 12.74 12.19 25.03
N ARG A 185 13.55 13.15 25.49
CA ARG A 185 15.02 12.99 25.57
C ARG A 185 15.44 11.73 26.35
N SER A 186 14.79 11.46 27.48
CA SER A 186 15.06 10.27 28.28
C SER A 186 14.77 8.95 27.57
N GLN A 187 13.83 8.92 26.62
CA GLN A 187 13.54 7.73 25.81
C GLN A 187 14.65 7.49 24.78
N ILE A 188 15.17 8.56 24.18
CA ILE A 188 16.30 8.47 23.24
C ILE A 188 17.58 8.07 23.98
N ASP A 189 17.81 8.59 25.19
CA ASP A 189 18.95 8.21 26.01
C ASP A 189 18.85 6.72 26.45
N ASP A 190 17.66 6.21 26.83
CA ASP A 190 17.46 4.78 27.14
C ASP A 190 17.68 3.89 25.90
N LEU A 191 17.14 4.28 24.74
CA LEU A 191 17.40 3.59 23.47
C LEU A 191 18.90 3.51 23.20
N TYR A 192 19.62 4.61 23.35
CA TYR A 192 21.06 4.68 23.10
C TYR A 192 21.83 3.74 24.04
N VAL A 193 21.51 3.73 25.34
CA VAL A 193 22.11 2.81 26.31
C VAL A 193 21.84 1.35 25.96
N ARG A 194 20.63 1.00 25.53
CA ARG A 194 20.29 -0.37 25.09
C ARG A 194 21.06 -0.76 23.84
N LEU A 195 21.16 0.17 22.88
CA LEU A 195 21.87 -0.05 21.62
C LEU A 195 23.36 -0.33 21.86
N LEU A 196 24.02 0.47 22.71
CA LEU A 196 25.44 0.27 23.04
C LEU A 196 25.73 -1.04 23.80
N LYS A 197 24.73 -1.59 24.51
CA LYS A 197 24.86 -2.87 25.24
C LYS A 197 24.51 -4.09 24.40
N ALA A 198 23.86 -3.91 23.25
CA ALA A 198 23.42 -5.02 22.42
C ALA A 198 24.61 -5.70 21.73
N GLU A 199 24.58 -7.02 21.67
CA GLU A 199 25.50 -7.83 20.86
C GLU A 199 24.91 -8.13 19.48
N ARG A 200 23.57 -8.23 19.40
CA ARG A 200 22.84 -8.67 18.22
C ARG A 200 21.63 -7.76 17.90
N PRO A 201 21.80 -6.43 17.78
CA PRO A 201 20.70 -5.54 17.47
C PRO A 201 20.18 -5.76 16.04
N MET A 202 18.89 -5.51 15.85
CA MET A 202 18.26 -5.46 14.53
C MET A 202 17.15 -4.40 14.48
N VAL A 203 17.00 -3.74 13.34
CA VAL A 203 15.90 -2.80 13.08
C VAL A 203 14.95 -3.38 12.04
N ILE A 204 13.64 -3.24 12.28
CA ILE A 204 12.60 -3.52 11.28
C ILE A 204 11.83 -2.23 11.01
N LEU A 205 11.95 -1.72 9.79
CA LEU A 205 11.23 -0.55 9.30
C LEU A 205 9.86 -0.95 8.76
N GLY A 206 8.82 -0.21 9.11
CA GLY A 206 7.49 -0.42 8.56
C GLY A 206 6.60 0.81 8.68
N GLY A 207 5.31 0.59 8.44
CA GLY A 207 4.28 1.61 8.64
C GLY A 207 4.28 2.72 7.59
N THR A 208 3.81 3.88 8.00
CA THR A 208 3.64 5.07 7.17
C THR A 208 4.24 6.27 7.90
N ARG A 209 4.04 7.48 7.37
CA ARG A 209 4.62 8.73 7.93
C ARG A 209 6.15 8.82 7.80
N TRP A 210 6.64 8.34 6.67
CA TRP A 210 8.00 8.53 6.18
C TRP A 210 7.99 9.53 5.04
N ASP A 211 9.04 10.34 4.91
CA ASP A 211 9.38 11.10 3.69
C ASP A 211 10.78 10.71 3.21
N ALA A 212 11.21 11.31 2.09
CA ALA A 212 12.52 11.03 1.52
C ALA A 212 13.66 11.41 2.46
N ASP A 213 13.51 12.51 3.21
CA ASP A 213 14.54 13.01 4.13
C ASP A 213 14.67 12.06 5.33
N ALA A 214 13.56 11.66 5.96
CA ALA A 214 13.57 10.69 7.06
C ALA A 214 14.14 9.32 6.64
N VAL A 215 13.88 8.87 5.40
CA VAL A 215 14.49 7.64 4.87
C VAL A 215 16.01 7.81 4.68
N ALA A 216 16.45 8.95 4.14
CA ALA A 216 17.87 9.23 3.95
C ALA A 216 18.62 9.40 5.28
N ASP A 217 18.04 10.14 6.23
CA ASP A 217 18.58 10.37 7.56
C ASP A 217 18.67 9.07 8.35
N PHE A 218 17.65 8.20 8.26
CA PHE A 218 17.71 6.88 8.88
C PHE A 218 18.77 6.00 8.21
N ALA A 219 18.92 6.05 6.88
CA ALA A 219 20.00 5.34 6.20
C ALA A 219 21.37 5.78 6.70
N GLY A 220 21.59 7.10 6.85
CA GLY A 220 22.82 7.65 7.43
C GLY A 220 23.01 7.23 8.89
N PHE A 221 21.96 7.16 9.70
CA PHE A 221 22.04 6.61 11.07
C PHE A 221 22.43 5.12 11.05
N ALA A 222 21.77 4.31 10.22
CA ALA A 222 22.05 2.89 10.10
C ALA A 222 23.48 2.62 9.61
N GLU A 223 24.01 3.46 8.70
CA GLU A 223 25.39 3.38 8.22
C GLU A 223 26.39 3.70 9.33
N ARG A 224 26.23 4.83 10.04
CA ARG A 224 27.12 5.21 11.15
C ARG A 224 27.19 4.14 12.25
N PHE A 225 26.04 3.58 12.61
CA PHE A 225 25.94 2.53 13.62
C PHE A 225 26.14 1.11 13.04
N GLN A 226 26.32 0.98 11.73
CA GLN A 226 26.43 -0.30 11.00
C GLN A 226 25.31 -1.30 11.37
N LEU A 227 24.07 -0.84 11.51
CA LEU A 227 22.94 -1.66 11.98
C LEU A 227 22.35 -2.53 10.86
N PRO A 228 21.95 -3.77 11.13
CA PRO A 228 21.19 -4.55 10.17
C PRO A 228 19.72 -4.10 10.14
N VAL A 229 19.23 -3.81 8.93
CA VAL A 229 17.90 -3.22 8.70
C VAL A 229 17.06 -4.14 7.81
N GLY A 230 15.94 -4.61 8.34
CA GLY A 230 14.89 -5.27 7.57
C GLY A 230 13.74 -4.31 7.25
N CYS A 231 13.03 -4.55 6.14
CA CYS A 231 11.81 -3.82 5.82
C CYS A 231 10.59 -4.74 5.92
N SER A 232 9.57 -4.31 6.65
CA SER A 232 8.32 -5.04 6.83
C SER A 232 7.57 -5.22 5.50
N PHE A 233 6.71 -6.25 5.45
CA PHE A 233 5.87 -6.59 4.31
C PHE A 233 5.24 -5.35 3.64
N ARG A 234 5.53 -5.17 2.34
CA ARG A 234 5.07 -4.04 1.49
C ARG A 234 5.55 -2.66 1.94
N ARG A 235 6.71 -2.59 2.58
CA ARG A 235 7.40 -1.35 2.98
C ARG A 235 8.88 -1.37 2.56
N GLN A 236 9.18 -2.04 1.45
CA GLN A 236 10.54 -2.30 1.01
C GLN A 236 11.28 -1.06 0.49
N MET A 237 10.54 -0.02 0.09
CA MET A 237 11.10 1.28 -0.31
C MET A 237 11.60 2.14 0.85
N LEU A 238 11.51 1.67 2.10
CA LEU A 238 11.99 2.40 3.27
C LEU A 238 13.51 2.30 3.50
N PHE A 239 14.21 1.50 2.69
CA PHE A 239 15.66 1.37 2.77
C PHE A 239 16.21 0.96 1.39
N ASP A 240 17.38 1.47 0.98
CA ASP A 240 17.98 1.06 -0.30
C ASP A 240 18.47 -0.40 -0.18
N HIS A 241 17.95 -1.25 -1.06
CA HIS A 241 18.25 -2.67 -1.12
C HIS A 241 19.71 -3.00 -1.39
N LEU A 242 20.47 -2.08 -1.99
CA LEU A 242 21.91 -2.25 -2.23
C LEU A 242 22.78 -1.67 -1.11
N HIS A 243 22.17 -1.05 -0.10
CA HIS A 243 22.91 -0.51 1.03
C HIS A 243 23.50 -1.65 1.88
N PRO A 244 24.78 -1.59 2.33
CA PRO A 244 25.43 -2.66 3.10
C PRO A 244 24.73 -3.07 4.40
N CYS A 245 23.86 -2.20 4.92
CA CYS A 245 23.03 -2.45 6.11
C CYS A 245 21.72 -3.21 5.83
N TYR A 246 21.30 -3.35 4.56
CA TYR A 246 20.02 -3.96 4.25
C TYR A 246 20.07 -5.48 4.42
N ALA A 247 19.23 -6.01 5.30
CA ALA A 247 19.16 -7.41 5.65
C ALA A 247 18.05 -8.20 4.93
N GLY A 248 17.12 -7.51 4.26
CA GLY A 248 16.05 -8.12 3.48
C GLY A 248 14.63 -7.74 3.93
N ASP A 249 13.65 -8.30 3.25
CA ASP A 249 12.23 -8.08 3.53
C ASP A 249 11.68 -9.08 4.55
N VAL A 250 10.92 -8.56 5.51
CA VAL A 250 10.27 -9.29 6.59
C VAL A 250 8.80 -9.45 6.24
N GLY A 251 8.46 -10.54 5.56
CA GLY A 251 7.11 -10.81 5.06
C GLY A 251 6.89 -12.25 4.62
N ILE A 252 6.01 -12.44 3.64
CA ILE A 252 5.64 -13.77 3.13
C ILE A 252 6.85 -14.46 2.51
N GLY A 253 7.18 -15.65 3.02
CA GLY A 253 8.31 -16.42 2.51
C GLY A 253 9.65 -15.73 2.77
N ILE A 254 9.80 -15.15 3.98
CA ILE A 254 11.02 -14.53 4.50
C ILE A 254 12.26 -15.41 4.28
N ASN A 255 13.40 -14.77 4.01
CA ASN A 255 14.71 -15.44 3.99
C ASN A 255 14.92 -16.21 5.32
N PRO A 256 15.14 -17.54 5.30
CA PRO A 256 15.35 -18.32 6.52
C PRO A 256 16.51 -17.82 7.38
N VAL A 257 17.56 -17.25 6.78
CA VAL A 257 18.67 -16.62 7.51
C VAL A 257 18.15 -15.39 8.26
N LEU A 258 17.44 -14.49 7.59
CA LEU A 258 16.86 -13.30 8.22
C LEU A 258 15.89 -13.66 9.36
N ALA A 259 15.05 -14.67 9.16
CA ALA A 259 14.13 -15.15 10.19
C ALA A 259 14.86 -15.65 11.44
N LYS A 260 15.96 -16.38 11.25
CA LYS A 260 16.83 -16.82 12.35
C LYS A 260 17.46 -15.62 13.07
N GLU A 261 18.00 -14.66 12.32
CA GLU A 261 18.63 -13.47 12.89
C GLU A 261 17.66 -12.59 13.70
N ILE A 262 16.38 -12.51 13.30
CA ILE A 262 15.32 -11.86 14.09
C ILE A 262 15.09 -12.61 15.39
N LYS A 263 14.90 -13.94 15.34
CA LYS A 263 14.65 -14.78 16.53
C LYS A 263 15.81 -14.75 17.52
N GLU A 264 17.04 -14.66 17.02
CA GLU A 264 18.26 -14.65 17.81
C GLU A 264 18.75 -13.25 18.19
N SER A 265 18.09 -12.17 17.73
CA SER A 265 18.44 -10.81 18.17
C SER A 265 18.23 -10.65 19.67
N ASP A 266 19.03 -9.82 20.31
CA ASP A 266 18.89 -9.46 21.73
C ASP A 266 18.21 -8.11 21.93
N LEU A 267 18.31 -7.23 20.93
CA LEU A 267 17.61 -5.96 20.82
C LEU A 267 16.91 -5.89 19.47
N LEU A 268 15.59 -5.70 19.49
CA LEU A 268 14.79 -5.49 18.29
C LEU A 268 14.15 -4.11 18.34
N ILE A 269 14.43 -3.28 17.33
CA ILE A 269 13.83 -1.97 17.14
C ILE A 269 12.77 -2.08 16.04
N LEU A 270 11.50 -2.03 16.42
CA LEU A 270 10.38 -2.00 15.50
C LEU A 270 9.94 -0.54 15.28
N LEU A 271 10.25 0.02 14.11
CA LEU A 271 10.00 1.41 13.77
C LEU A 271 8.85 1.56 12.77
N GLY A 272 7.74 2.14 13.21
CA GLY A 272 6.54 2.37 12.40
C GLY A 272 5.73 1.11 12.09
N GLY A 273 6.28 -0.09 12.32
CA GLY A 273 5.58 -1.36 12.13
C GLY A 273 4.72 -1.79 13.32
N ARG A 274 3.75 -2.68 13.07
CA ARG A 274 2.93 -3.36 14.10
C ARG A 274 3.31 -4.82 14.31
N MET A 275 4.21 -5.33 13.48
CA MET A 275 4.58 -6.76 13.42
C MET A 275 3.34 -7.68 13.37
N SER A 276 2.38 -7.33 12.51
CA SER A 276 1.16 -8.12 12.28
C SER A 276 1.47 -9.49 11.63
N GLU A 277 0.45 -10.32 11.43
CA GLU A 277 0.58 -11.72 10.95
C GLU A 277 1.63 -11.96 9.86
N MET A 278 1.62 -11.20 8.75
CA MET A 278 2.54 -11.43 7.64
C MET A 278 4.02 -11.18 8.01
N PRO A 279 4.42 -10.00 8.49
CA PRO A 279 5.80 -9.78 8.91
C PRO A 279 6.21 -10.60 10.14
N SER A 280 5.29 -11.03 11.00
CA SER A 280 5.61 -11.89 12.15
C SER A 280 5.69 -13.38 11.82
N SER A 281 5.50 -13.77 10.56
CA SER A 281 5.37 -15.17 10.12
C SER A 281 4.33 -15.93 10.94
N SER A 282 3.09 -15.43 10.94
CA SER A 282 1.98 -15.94 11.76
C SER A 282 2.33 -15.94 13.26
N TYR A 283 2.94 -14.85 13.72
CA TYR A 283 3.29 -14.62 15.13
C TYR A 283 4.34 -15.60 15.69
N THR A 284 5.23 -16.12 14.84
CA THR A 284 6.27 -17.09 15.24
C THR A 284 7.69 -16.51 15.30
N LEU A 285 7.90 -15.28 14.82
CA LEU A 285 9.22 -14.63 14.91
C LEU A 285 9.53 -14.01 16.27
N ILE A 286 8.49 -13.66 17.03
CA ILE A 286 8.59 -13.00 18.34
C ILE A 286 7.46 -13.54 19.22
N ASP A 287 7.76 -13.83 20.48
CA ASP A 287 6.81 -14.33 21.47
C ASP A 287 5.74 -13.29 21.85
N ILE A 288 4.53 -13.78 22.15
CA ILE A 288 3.38 -12.98 22.62
C ILE A 288 3.03 -13.38 24.06
N PRO A 289 2.75 -12.43 24.97
CA PRO A 289 2.89 -10.99 24.80
C PRO A 289 4.31 -10.48 25.13
N TYR A 290 5.20 -11.34 25.62
CA TYR A 290 6.54 -10.97 26.09
C TYR A 290 7.61 -11.51 25.13
N PRO A 291 8.15 -10.67 24.23
CA PRO A 291 9.32 -11.02 23.42
C PRO A 291 10.50 -11.51 24.27
N GLN A 292 11.30 -12.44 23.74
CA GLN A 292 12.59 -12.80 24.35
C GLN A 292 13.63 -11.69 24.18
N GLN A 293 13.52 -10.95 23.07
CA GLN A 293 14.36 -9.81 22.74
C GLN A 293 13.95 -8.60 23.57
N SER A 294 14.90 -7.73 23.92
CA SER A 294 14.56 -6.38 24.39
C SER A 294 13.87 -5.64 23.25
N LEU A 295 12.57 -5.39 23.37
CA LEU A 295 11.79 -4.77 22.30
C LEU A 295 11.69 -3.25 22.49
N VAL A 296 12.21 -2.49 21.52
CA VAL A 296 11.90 -1.07 21.36
C VAL A 296 10.82 -0.94 20.29
N HIS A 297 9.64 -0.45 20.67
CA HIS A 297 8.52 -0.27 19.74
C HIS A 297 8.21 1.22 19.56
N VAL A 298 8.45 1.72 18.36
CA VAL A 298 8.18 3.10 17.96
C VAL A 298 6.99 3.13 17.02
N TYR A 299 5.90 3.78 17.45
CA TYR A 299 4.66 3.85 16.66
C TYR A 299 3.91 5.15 16.96
N PRO A 300 3.22 5.78 15.99
CA PRO A 300 2.59 7.09 16.19
C PRO A 300 1.27 7.04 16.98
N ASP A 301 0.87 5.88 17.51
CA ASP A 301 -0.40 5.73 18.24
C ASP A 301 -0.18 4.96 19.54
N PRO A 302 -0.49 5.55 20.71
CA PRO A 302 -0.25 4.91 22.00
C PRO A 302 -1.12 3.67 22.21
N SER A 303 -2.26 3.54 21.50
CA SER A 303 -3.15 2.38 21.63
C SER A 303 -2.61 1.11 20.99
N GLU A 304 -1.59 1.22 20.11
CA GLU A 304 -0.93 0.06 19.50
C GLU A 304 0.26 -0.43 20.34
N LEU A 305 0.92 0.46 21.08
CA LEU A 305 2.06 0.13 21.92
C LEU A 305 1.60 -0.73 23.09
N GLY A 306 2.09 -1.98 23.16
CA GLY A 306 1.65 -2.95 24.16
C GLY A 306 0.38 -3.74 23.81
N ARG A 307 -0.22 -3.53 22.63
CA ARG A 307 -1.47 -4.21 22.24
C ARG A 307 -1.30 -5.71 22.00
N VAL A 308 -0.21 -6.12 21.36
CA VAL A 308 0.12 -7.52 21.06
C VAL A 308 1.43 -7.91 21.75
N TYR A 309 2.48 -7.12 21.52
CA TYR A 309 3.79 -7.29 22.11
C TYR A 309 4.00 -6.19 23.16
N ARG A 310 4.35 -6.56 24.40
CA ARG A 310 4.75 -5.61 25.44
C ARG A 310 6.19 -5.16 25.15
N PRO A 311 6.43 -3.88 24.81
CA PRO A 311 7.78 -3.39 24.60
C PRO A 311 8.49 -3.12 25.94
N ASP A 312 9.80 -3.26 25.96
CA ASP A 312 10.65 -2.80 27.06
C ASP A 312 10.87 -1.29 27.02
N LEU A 313 10.81 -0.70 25.83
CA LEU A 313 10.78 0.74 25.60
C LEU A 313 9.73 1.07 24.53
N ALA A 314 8.66 1.75 24.95
CA ALA A 314 7.62 2.25 24.06
C ALA A 314 7.89 3.73 23.73
N ILE A 315 7.89 4.09 22.45
CA ILE A 315 8.04 5.48 22.01
C ILE A 315 6.86 5.83 21.11
N CYS A 316 6.00 6.73 21.58
CA CYS A 316 4.87 7.24 20.81
C CYS A 316 5.34 8.38 19.90
N ALA A 317 5.80 8.05 18.70
CA ALA A 317 6.26 9.02 17.71
C ALA A 317 6.05 8.48 16.29
N ALA A 318 5.87 9.39 15.34
CA ALA A 318 5.97 9.06 13.92
C ALA A 318 7.43 8.82 13.51
N PRO A 319 7.69 8.01 12.47
CA PRO A 319 9.06 7.68 12.06
C PRO A 319 9.92 8.89 11.73
N ASP A 320 9.38 9.88 11.01
CA ASP A 320 10.07 11.15 10.73
C ASP A 320 10.58 11.86 12.00
N ASN A 321 9.70 12.04 12.99
CA ASN A 321 10.06 12.67 14.27
C ASN A 321 11.03 11.82 15.10
N PHE A 322 10.93 10.49 15.03
CA PHE A 322 11.85 9.59 15.71
C PHE A 322 13.25 9.66 15.09
N VAL A 323 13.35 9.60 13.76
CA VAL A 323 14.62 9.66 13.04
C VAL A 323 15.33 10.99 13.30
N ALA A 324 14.61 12.10 13.28
CA ALA A 324 15.18 13.41 13.61
C ALA A 324 15.80 13.45 15.01
N ALA A 325 15.22 12.74 15.98
CA ALA A 325 15.75 12.66 17.35
C ALA A 325 17.01 11.78 17.48
N LEU A 326 17.39 11.03 16.45
CA LEU A 326 18.62 10.22 16.42
C LEU A 326 19.84 10.99 15.88
N ALA A 327 19.64 12.20 15.34
CA ALA A 327 20.68 12.93 14.61
C ALA A 327 21.96 13.14 15.44
N ASP A 328 21.79 13.47 16.72
CA ASP A 328 22.89 13.80 17.64
C ASP A 328 23.51 12.58 18.35
N LEU A 329 23.05 11.36 18.04
CA LEU A 329 23.64 10.16 18.64
C LEU A 329 24.98 9.83 18.00
N GLU A 330 26.01 9.73 18.83
CA GLU A 330 27.35 9.32 18.43
C GLU A 330 27.43 7.81 18.27
N ALA A 331 27.96 7.34 17.15
CA ALA A 331 28.17 5.91 16.94
C ALA A 331 29.41 5.42 17.74
N PRO A 332 29.40 4.18 18.26
CA PRO A 332 30.61 3.58 18.79
C PRO A 332 31.66 3.44 17.67
N ALA A 333 32.94 3.58 18.01
CA ALA A 333 34.02 3.53 17.03
C ALA A 333 34.07 2.19 16.28
N GLU A 334 33.78 1.08 16.96
CA GLU A 334 33.71 -0.26 16.40
C GLU A 334 32.45 -0.99 16.94
N PRO A 335 31.31 -0.90 16.23
CA PRO A 335 30.11 -1.63 16.62
C PRO A 335 30.33 -3.15 16.55
N HIS A 336 30.11 -3.87 17.65
CA HIS A 336 30.36 -5.32 17.74
C HIS A 336 29.57 -6.16 16.70
N TRP A 337 28.47 -5.62 16.19
CA TRP A 337 27.59 -6.26 15.21
C TRP A 337 27.93 -5.93 13.75
N ALA A 338 28.95 -5.11 13.47
CA ALA A 338 29.28 -4.66 12.12
C ALA A 338 29.48 -5.83 11.13
N GLU A 339 30.24 -6.85 11.52
CA GLU A 339 30.46 -8.05 10.71
C GLU A 339 29.15 -8.83 10.50
N ARG A 340 28.31 -8.92 11.53
CA ARG A 340 26.97 -9.56 11.43
C ARG A 340 26.11 -8.85 10.39
N THR A 341 26.09 -7.51 10.38
CA THR A 341 25.36 -6.72 9.39
C THR A 341 25.81 -7.04 7.97
N GLN A 342 27.12 -7.09 7.71
CA GLN A 342 27.65 -7.45 6.40
C GLN A 342 27.25 -8.86 5.97
N ARG A 343 27.32 -9.85 6.89
CA ARG A 343 26.88 -11.23 6.62
C ARG A 343 25.39 -11.32 6.29
N MET A 344 24.55 -10.57 7.00
CA MET A 344 23.11 -10.51 6.74
C MET A 344 22.82 -9.92 5.36
N HIS A 345 23.55 -8.87 4.95
CA HIS A 345 23.42 -8.30 3.61
C HIS A 345 23.84 -9.29 2.51
N GLN A 346 24.94 -10.01 2.68
CA GLN A 346 25.35 -11.05 1.73
C GLN A 346 24.34 -12.21 1.63
N ALA A 347 23.73 -12.60 2.76
CA ALA A 347 22.66 -13.58 2.77
C ALA A 347 21.42 -13.08 2.02
N TYR A 348 21.08 -11.79 2.14
CA TYR A 348 20.04 -11.16 1.33
C TYR A 348 20.36 -11.20 -0.16
N LEU A 349 21.55 -10.75 -0.57
CA LEU A 349 21.95 -10.73 -1.99
C LEU A 349 21.89 -12.13 -2.61
N SER A 350 22.29 -13.15 -1.86
CA SER A 350 22.20 -14.55 -2.27
C SER A 350 20.76 -15.03 -2.40
N TRP A 351 19.91 -14.72 -1.41
CA TRP A 351 18.49 -15.11 -1.37
C TRP A 351 17.66 -14.50 -2.50
N SER A 352 18.06 -13.32 -2.95
CA SER A 352 17.34 -12.50 -3.92
C SER A 352 17.94 -12.56 -5.32
N LYS A 353 18.76 -13.58 -5.61
CA LYS A 353 19.17 -13.92 -6.98
C LYS A 353 18.03 -14.67 -7.68
N PRO A 354 17.52 -14.18 -8.83
CA PRO A 354 16.49 -14.89 -9.57
C PRO A 354 16.95 -16.28 -10.04
N PRO A 355 16.08 -17.31 -10.02
CA PRO A 355 16.39 -18.61 -10.62
C PRO A 355 16.51 -18.48 -12.15
N ALA A 356 17.54 -19.08 -12.75
CA ALA A 356 17.75 -18.99 -14.21
C ALA A 356 16.75 -19.83 -15.03
N THR A 357 16.19 -20.88 -14.41
CA THR A 357 15.31 -21.86 -15.05
C THR A 357 14.16 -22.25 -14.12
N GLY A 358 13.13 -22.86 -14.70
CA GLY A 358 11.88 -23.23 -14.05
C GLY A 358 10.94 -23.92 -15.06
N PRO A 359 9.71 -24.25 -14.66
CA PRO A 359 8.76 -24.94 -15.53
C PRO A 359 8.30 -24.09 -16.71
N GLY A 360 8.00 -24.75 -17.85
CA GLY A 360 7.41 -24.12 -19.04
C GLY A 360 8.38 -23.36 -19.93
N ALA A 361 7.82 -22.69 -20.96
CA ALA A 361 8.59 -21.90 -21.93
C ALA A 361 8.92 -20.47 -21.45
N VAL A 362 8.14 -19.96 -20.49
CA VAL A 362 8.33 -18.64 -19.88
C VAL A 362 9.00 -18.79 -18.52
N GLN A 363 10.19 -18.19 -18.40
CA GLN A 363 11.03 -18.20 -17.22
C GLN A 363 10.96 -16.83 -16.55
N MET A 364 10.31 -16.76 -15.38
CA MET A 364 10.14 -15.49 -14.67
C MET A 364 11.46 -14.91 -14.13
N GLY A 365 12.45 -15.74 -13.81
CA GLY A 365 13.72 -15.23 -13.29
C GLY A 365 14.48 -14.34 -14.28
N PRO A 366 14.73 -14.79 -15.53
CA PRO A 366 15.29 -13.93 -16.58
C PRO A 366 14.46 -12.67 -16.86
N ILE A 367 13.12 -12.75 -16.76
CA ILE A 367 12.24 -11.57 -16.90
C ILE A 367 12.48 -10.57 -15.76
N MET A 368 12.58 -11.03 -14.51
CA MET A 368 12.89 -10.17 -13.37
C MET A 368 14.29 -9.57 -13.45
N GLU A 369 15.28 -10.33 -13.90
CA GLU A 369 16.65 -9.83 -14.14
C GLU A 369 16.67 -8.74 -15.20
N TRP A 370 15.91 -8.92 -16.29
CA TRP A 370 15.76 -7.89 -17.30
C TRP A 370 15.07 -6.63 -16.76
N LEU A 371 13.96 -6.78 -16.02
CA LEU A 371 13.25 -5.64 -15.40
C LEU A 371 14.16 -4.86 -14.46
N GLU A 372 14.91 -5.56 -13.61
CA GLU A 372 15.86 -4.93 -12.69
C GLU A 372 16.95 -4.14 -13.43
N ALA A 373 17.44 -4.65 -14.57
CA ALA A 373 18.46 -3.96 -15.37
C ALA A 373 17.91 -2.81 -16.24
N LYS A 374 16.61 -2.76 -16.51
CA LYS A 374 16.00 -1.88 -17.54
C LYS A 374 14.98 -0.89 -17.01
N THR A 375 14.66 -0.94 -15.72
CA THR A 375 13.79 0.04 -15.07
C THR A 375 14.62 1.04 -14.29
N ALA A 376 14.17 2.30 -14.25
CA ALA A 376 14.84 3.33 -13.48
C ALA A 376 14.64 3.08 -11.97
N ALA A 377 15.59 3.54 -11.14
CA ALA A 377 15.52 3.38 -9.69
C ALA A 377 14.32 4.08 -9.03
N ASP A 378 13.67 5.01 -9.75
CA ASP A 378 12.45 5.71 -9.35
C ASP A 378 11.19 5.16 -10.05
N THR A 379 11.25 4.01 -10.72
CA THR A 379 10.06 3.34 -11.27
C THR A 379 9.08 3.00 -10.15
N ILE A 380 7.79 3.24 -10.36
CA ILE A 380 6.75 2.88 -9.39
C ILE A 380 6.18 1.53 -9.77
N PHE A 381 6.36 0.55 -8.89
CA PHE A 381 5.69 -0.74 -9.01
C PHE A 381 4.43 -0.76 -8.16
N THR A 382 3.32 -1.16 -8.78
CA THR A 382 2.06 -1.42 -8.10
C THR A 382 1.67 -2.87 -8.25
N ASN A 383 1.04 -3.45 -7.23
CA ASN A 383 0.57 -4.83 -7.33
C ASN A 383 -0.53 -5.13 -6.30
N GLY A 384 -1.36 -6.14 -6.58
CA GLY A 384 -2.35 -6.66 -5.62
C GLY A 384 -1.81 -7.81 -4.79
N ALA A 385 -2.58 -8.89 -4.66
CA ALA A 385 -2.17 -10.10 -3.96
C ALA A 385 -2.22 -11.34 -4.86
N GLY A 386 -1.31 -12.28 -4.60
CA GLY A 386 -1.14 -13.54 -5.34
C GLY A 386 0.33 -13.96 -5.39
N ASN A 387 0.59 -15.21 -5.78
CA ASN A 387 1.95 -15.76 -5.85
C ASN A 387 2.87 -14.98 -6.79
N TYR A 388 2.31 -14.41 -7.86
CA TYR A 388 3.05 -13.59 -8.81
C TYR A 388 3.81 -12.46 -8.08
N ALA A 389 3.25 -11.89 -7.01
CA ALA A 389 3.86 -10.78 -6.29
C ALA A 389 5.22 -11.15 -5.67
N THR A 390 5.45 -12.42 -5.33
CA THR A 390 6.73 -12.88 -4.80
C THR A 390 7.88 -12.63 -5.78
N TRP A 391 7.64 -12.72 -7.10
CA TRP A 391 8.65 -12.41 -8.10
C TRP A 391 9.12 -10.96 -7.99
N LEU A 392 8.17 -10.02 -7.91
CA LEU A 392 8.48 -8.61 -7.73
C LEU A 392 9.21 -8.35 -6.40
N HIS A 393 8.62 -8.76 -5.27
CA HIS A 393 9.14 -8.38 -3.94
C HIS A 393 10.44 -9.08 -3.57
N ARG A 394 10.74 -10.25 -4.14
CA ARG A 394 12.00 -10.95 -3.88
C ARG A 394 13.14 -10.49 -4.78
N PHE A 395 12.84 -10.15 -6.04
CA PHE A 395 13.86 -10.00 -7.08
C PHE A 395 14.05 -8.58 -7.63
N HIS A 396 13.12 -7.65 -7.37
CA HIS A 396 13.34 -6.23 -7.67
C HIS A 396 13.99 -5.51 -6.48
N ARG A 397 14.93 -4.62 -6.76
CA ARG A 397 15.59 -3.77 -5.76
C ARG A 397 14.83 -2.46 -5.61
N PHE A 398 14.20 -2.25 -4.47
CA PHE A 398 13.66 -0.94 -4.13
C PHE A 398 14.80 -0.05 -3.62
N ARG A 399 15.16 0.97 -4.41
CA ARG A 399 16.34 1.82 -4.15
C ARG A 399 16.00 3.25 -3.75
N ARG A 400 14.78 3.69 -4.06
CA ARG A 400 14.28 5.02 -3.75
C ARG A 400 12.98 4.92 -2.98
N PHE A 401 12.77 5.85 -2.05
CA PHE A 401 11.49 6.02 -1.39
C PHE A 401 10.38 6.25 -2.43
N ASN A 402 9.13 5.93 -2.07
CA ASN A 402 7.96 6.26 -2.88
C ASN A 402 7.94 5.59 -4.28
N THR A 403 8.39 4.33 -4.36
CA THR A 403 8.47 3.50 -5.59
C THR A 403 7.59 2.24 -5.51
N GLN A 404 6.81 2.07 -4.45
CA GLN A 404 5.97 0.89 -4.22
C GLN A 404 4.57 1.29 -3.78
N SER A 405 3.55 0.75 -4.45
CA SER A 405 2.16 0.82 -3.99
C SER A 405 1.54 -0.57 -3.95
N ALA A 406 1.42 -1.12 -2.75
CA ALA A 406 0.87 -2.46 -2.55
C ALA A 406 0.17 -2.58 -1.18
N PRO A 407 -0.95 -3.31 -1.08
CA PRO A 407 -1.72 -3.41 0.14
C PRO A 407 -1.13 -4.46 1.08
N THR A 408 -0.99 -4.15 2.37
CA THR A 408 -0.63 -5.13 3.41
C THR A 408 -1.78 -6.07 3.75
N SER A 409 -3.01 -5.69 3.42
CA SER A 409 -4.23 -6.48 3.61
C SER A 409 -4.35 -7.70 2.70
N GLY A 410 -3.47 -7.84 1.71
CA GLY A 410 -3.60 -8.90 0.71
C GLY A 410 -4.79 -8.69 -0.24
N SER A 411 -5.23 -7.44 -0.44
CA SER A 411 -6.32 -7.15 -1.36
C SER A 411 -5.92 -7.39 -2.82
N MET A 412 -6.59 -8.35 -3.45
CA MET A 412 -6.57 -8.54 -4.90
C MET A 412 -7.28 -7.35 -5.60
N GLY A 413 -6.88 -7.04 -6.84
CA GLY A 413 -7.42 -5.93 -7.60
C GLY A 413 -6.77 -4.56 -7.37
N TYR A 414 -5.93 -4.38 -6.34
CA TYR A 414 -5.33 -3.09 -6.02
C TYR A 414 -4.37 -2.52 -7.08
N GLY A 415 -3.60 -3.40 -7.74
CA GLY A 415 -2.46 -3.00 -8.59
C GLY A 415 -2.83 -2.01 -9.70
N LEU A 416 -3.88 -2.29 -10.47
CA LEU A 416 -4.26 -1.46 -11.62
C LEU A 416 -4.81 -0.09 -11.21
N PRO A 417 -5.78 0.03 -10.28
CA PRO A 417 -6.19 1.33 -9.75
C PRO A 417 -5.02 2.13 -9.19
N ALA A 418 -4.12 1.50 -8.43
CA ALA A 418 -2.93 2.16 -7.91
C ALA A 418 -1.99 2.65 -9.03
N ALA A 419 -1.83 1.91 -10.12
CA ALA A 419 -1.01 2.35 -11.26
C ALA A 419 -1.59 3.60 -11.94
N VAL A 420 -2.92 3.63 -12.14
CA VAL A 420 -3.64 4.81 -12.65
C VAL A 420 -3.37 6.03 -11.76
N ALA A 421 -3.57 5.87 -10.44
CA ALA A 421 -3.35 6.94 -9.46
C ALA A 421 -1.88 7.42 -9.45
N ALA A 422 -0.93 6.48 -9.44
CA ALA A 422 0.50 6.77 -9.43
C ALA A 422 0.95 7.50 -10.69
N LYS A 423 0.53 7.06 -11.89
CA LYS A 423 0.90 7.71 -13.16
C LYS A 423 0.25 9.09 -13.30
N ARG A 424 -0.98 9.25 -12.80
CA ARG A 424 -1.63 10.57 -12.73
C ARG A 424 -0.91 11.52 -11.77
N LEU A 425 -0.37 10.99 -10.66
CA LEU A 425 0.40 11.77 -9.68
C LEU A 425 1.81 12.11 -10.19
N PHE A 426 2.47 11.19 -10.87
CA PHE A 426 3.84 11.33 -11.37
C PHE A 426 3.90 11.04 -12.89
N PRO A 427 3.51 11.99 -13.74
CA PRO A 427 3.44 11.79 -15.19
C PRO A 427 4.79 11.42 -15.81
N GLU A 428 5.90 11.90 -15.25
CA GLU A 428 7.25 11.66 -15.77
C GLU A 428 7.85 10.30 -15.35
N ARG A 429 7.31 9.65 -14.31
CA ARG A 429 7.87 8.39 -13.79
C ARG A 429 7.31 7.19 -14.55
N GLU A 430 8.14 6.17 -14.76
CA GLU A 430 7.65 4.88 -15.26
C GLU A 430 6.77 4.22 -14.18
N VAL A 431 5.63 3.65 -14.58
CA VAL A 431 4.68 3.00 -13.68
C VAL A 431 4.32 1.64 -14.24
N ILE A 432 4.65 0.60 -13.47
CA ILE A 432 4.45 -0.80 -13.85
C ILE A 432 3.46 -1.44 -12.86
N CYS A 433 2.30 -1.86 -13.38
CA CYS A 433 1.34 -2.68 -12.64
C CYS A 433 1.73 -4.15 -12.81
N PHE A 434 2.22 -4.77 -11.74
CA PHE A 434 2.50 -6.20 -11.71
C PHE A 434 1.28 -6.93 -11.15
N ALA A 435 0.63 -7.78 -11.94
CA ALA A 435 -0.62 -8.45 -11.56
C ALA A 435 -0.63 -9.92 -12.00
N GLY A 436 -1.42 -10.74 -11.32
CA GLY A 436 -1.87 -12.03 -11.84
C GLY A 436 -3.19 -11.85 -12.60
N ASP A 437 -3.51 -12.76 -13.50
CA ASP A 437 -4.77 -12.81 -14.26
C ASP A 437 -6.04 -12.59 -13.41
N GLY A 438 -6.26 -13.42 -12.39
CA GLY A 438 -7.43 -13.30 -11.50
C GLY A 438 -7.39 -12.03 -10.65
N CYS A 439 -6.20 -11.54 -10.30
CA CYS A 439 -6.05 -10.29 -9.57
C CYS A 439 -6.35 -9.07 -10.47
N PHE A 440 -5.95 -9.11 -11.73
CA PHE A 440 -6.16 -8.02 -12.67
C PHE A 440 -7.65 -7.82 -12.93
N LEU A 441 -8.40 -8.89 -13.17
CA LEU A 441 -9.83 -8.80 -13.52
C LEU A 441 -10.75 -8.30 -12.40
N MET A 442 -10.28 -8.21 -11.15
CA MET A 442 -11.11 -7.65 -10.06
C MET A 442 -11.42 -6.16 -10.23
N HIS A 443 -10.46 -5.39 -10.73
CA HIS A 443 -10.63 -3.96 -11.05
C HIS A 443 -10.04 -3.61 -12.42
N GLY A 444 -9.97 -4.60 -13.34
CA GLY A 444 -9.36 -4.49 -14.67
C GLY A 444 -10.01 -3.42 -15.55
N GLN A 445 -11.27 -3.10 -15.29
CA GLN A 445 -12.03 -2.03 -15.94
C GLN A 445 -11.40 -0.64 -15.75
N GLU A 446 -10.58 -0.42 -14.72
CA GLU A 446 -9.85 0.84 -14.54
C GLU A 446 -8.75 1.05 -15.60
N PHE A 447 -8.45 0.04 -16.44
CA PHE A 447 -7.68 0.26 -17.66
C PHE A 447 -8.38 1.28 -18.58
N ALA A 448 -9.71 1.27 -18.64
CA ALA A 448 -10.48 2.28 -19.36
C ALA A 448 -10.28 3.70 -18.79
N THR A 449 -10.02 3.81 -17.49
CA THR A 449 -9.65 5.07 -16.84
C THR A 449 -8.26 5.51 -17.29
N ALA A 450 -7.28 4.59 -17.34
CA ALA A 450 -5.95 4.89 -17.90
C ALA A 450 -6.03 5.41 -19.34
N ILE A 451 -6.83 4.77 -20.19
CA ILE A 451 -7.08 5.22 -21.57
C ILE A 451 -7.66 6.62 -21.60
N ARG A 452 -8.75 6.86 -20.85
CA ARG A 452 -9.47 8.14 -20.85
C ARG A 452 -8.55 9.32 -20.57
N TYR A 453 -7.60 9.14 -19.65
CA TYR A 453 -6.68 10.19 -19.22
C TYR A 453 -5.29 10.09 -19.88
N GLY A 454 -5.11 9.22 -20.87
CA GLY A 454 -3.85 9.07 -21.61
C GLY A 454 -2.66 8.73 -20.70
N LEU A 455 -2.83 7.80 -19.75
CA LEU A 455 -1.83 7.47 -18.74
C LEU A 455 -1.00 6.24 -19.17
N PRO A 456 0.24 6.39 -19.67
CA PRO A 456 1.02 5.27 -20.19
C PRO A 456 1.59 4.41 -19.05
N ILE A 457 0.71 3.61 -18.44
CA ILE A 457 1.04 2.55 -17.50
C ILE A 457 1.31 1.25 -18.27
N ILE A 458 2.21 0.42 -17.78
CA ILE A 458 2.45 -0.92 -18.32
C ILE A 458 1.94 -1.95 -17.30
N ALA A 459 0.88 -2.68 -17.64
CA ALA A 459 0.39 -3.78 -16.83
C ALA A 459 0.99 -5.11 -17.29
N ILE A 460 1.85 -5.71 -16.47
CA ILE A 460 2.34 -7.06 -16.67
C ILE A 460 1.36 -8.01 -15.98
N VAL A 461 0.64 -8.81 -16.77
CA VAL A 461 -0.33 -9.80 -16.29
C VAL A 461 0.31 -11.18 -16.39
N VAL A 462 0.76 -11.70 -15.25
CA VAL A 462 1.28 -13.06 -15.10
C VAL A 462 0.10 -14.03 -15.07
N ASN A 463 -0.19 -14.64 -16.21
CA ASN A 463 -1.35 -15.49 -16.43
C ASN A 463 -0.97 -16.97 -16.35
N ASN A 464 -1.42 -17.65 -15.30
CA ASN A 464 -1.33 -19.11 -15.16
C ASN A 464 -2.71 -19.79 -15.18
N GLY A 465 -3.79 -19.06 -15.49
CA GLY A 465 -5.13 -19.59 -15.61
C GLY A 465 -5.76 -20.04 -14.29
N MET A 466 -5.30 -19.53 -13.14
CA MET A 466 -5.81 -19.97 -11.83
C MET A 466 -5.58 -18.98 -10.68
N TYR A 467 -6.36 -19.12 -9.61
CA TYR A 467 -6.05 -18.55 -8.30
C TYR A 467 -4.88 -19.29 -7.62
N GLY A 468 -3.66 -19.05 -8.12
CA GLY A 468 -2.46 -19.83 -7.80
C GLY A 468 -2.14 -19.94 -6.30
N THR A 469 -2.30 -18.87 -5.51
CA THR A 469 -2.06 -18.95 -4.05
C THR A 469 -3.00 -19.95 -3.38
N ILE A 470 -4.27 -19.94 -3.75
CA ILE A 470 -5.27 -20.87 -3.20
C ILE A 470 -5.02 -22.28 -3.71
N ARG A 471 -4.69 -22.44 -5.00
CA ARG A 471 -4.31 -23.74 -5.57
C ARG A 471 -3.10 -24.35 -4.86
N MET A 472 -2.07 -23.55 -4.59
CA MET A 472 -0.90 -23.95 -3.82
C MET A 472 -1.26 -24.43 -2.41
N HIS A 473 -2.16 -23.73 -1.72
CA HIS A 473 -2.65 -24.16 -0.41
C HIS A 473 -3.47 -25.44 -0.48
N GLN A 474 -4.32 -25.60 -1.51
CA GLN A 474 -5.07 -26.84 -1.73
C GLN A 474 -4.12 -28.02 -1.92
N GLU A 475 -3.11 -27.91 -2.79
CA GLU A 475 -2.15 -29.00 -2.98
C GLU A 475 -1.32 -29.31 -1.74
N ARG A 476 -0.98 -28.29 -0.95
CA ARG A 476 -0.21 -28.48 0.30
C ARG A 476 -1.05 -29.14 1.39
N GLU A 477 -2.28 -28.71 1.58
CA GLU A 477 -3.13 -29.14 2.70
C GLU A 477 -3.98 -30.37 2.37
N TYR A 478 -4.42 -30.46 1.12
CA TYR A 478 -5.34 -31.45 0.57
C TYR A 478 -4.86 -31.94 -0.82
N PRO A 479 -3.72 -32.65 -0.90
CA PRO A 479 -3.11 -33.04 -2.18
C PRO A 479 -4.10 -33.69 -3.17
N GLY A 480 -4.11 -33.21 -4.42
CA GLY A 480 -4.98 -33.69 -5.49
C GLY A 480 -6.47 -33.30 -5.38
N ARG A 481 -6.87 -32.53 -4.35
CA ARG A 481 -8.25 -32.08 -4.13
C ARG A 481 -8.45 -30.62 -4.53
N VAL A 482 -8.33 -30.40 -5.83
CA VAL A 482 -8.56 -29.10 -6.46
C VAL A 482 -10.03 -28.69 -6.37
N SER A 483 -10.31 -27.44 -6.00
CA SER A 483 -11.67 -26.89 -6.06
C SER A 483 -11.67 -25.39 -6.29
N SER A 484 -12.48 -24.92 -7.24
CA SER A 484 -12.81 -23.49 -7.42
C SER A 484 -11.61 -22.55 -7.59
N THR A 485 -10.54 -23.05 -8.22
CA THR A 485 -9.30 -22.27 -8.44
C THR A 485 -8.95 -22.07 -9.90
N ASP A 486 -9.56 -22.79 -10.84
CA ASP A 486 -9.32 -22.61 -12.27
C ASP A 486 -10.03 -21.35 -12.80
N LEU A 487 -9.43 -20.67 -13.77
CA LEU A 487 -9.95 -19.45 -14.39
C LEU A 487 -10.12 -19.62 -15.89
N THR A 488 -11.17 -19.01 -16.42
CA THR A 488 -11.33 -18.76 -17.86
C THR A 488 -11.15 -17.27 -18.09
N ASN A 489 -10.09 -16.90 -18.81
CA ASN A 489 -9.68 -15.51 -19.00
C ASN A 489 -9.92 -15.06 -20.45
N PRO A 490 -10.14 -13.75 -20.70
CA PRO A 490 -10.06 -13.19 -22.04
C PRO A 490 -8.60 -13.21 -22.54
N ASP A 491 -8.42 -12.98 -23.85
CA ASP A 491 -7.12 -12.54 -24.38
C ASP A 491 -6.85 -11.12 -23.85
N PHE A 492 -5.88 -10.99 -22.94
CA PHE A 492 -5.57 -9.73 -22.28
C PHE A 492 -4.92 -8.72 -23.23
N ALA A 493 -4.14 -9.19 -24.20
CA ALA A 493 -3.56 -8.33 -25.22
C ALA A 493 -4.67 -7.77 -26.15
N ALA A 494 -5.63 -8.59 -26.54
CA ALA A 494 -6.81 -8.15 -27.28
C ALA A 494 -7.69 -7.22 -26.46
N LEU A 495 -7.87 -7.49 -25.17
CA LEU A 495 -8.60 -6.61 -24.25
C LEU A 495 -7.96 -5.21 -24.21
N ALA A 496 -6.63 -5.12 -24.13
CA ALA A 496 -5.92 -3.84 -24.17
C ALA A 496 -6.22 -3.08 -25.47
N ARG A 497 -6.14 -3.78 -26.61
CA ARG A 497 -6.45 -3.20 -27.94
C ARG A 497 -7.91 -2.78 -28.07
N ALA A 498 -8.85 -3.55 -27.51
CA ALA A 498 -10.28 -3.22 -27.51
C ALA A 498 -10.59 -1.92 -26.74
N TYR A 499 -9.82 -1.64 -25.69
CA TYR A 499 -9.89 -0.36 -24.98
C TYR A 499 -9.16 0.79 -25.72
N GLY A 500 -8.41 0.52 -26.78
CA GLY A 500 -7.61 1.51 -27.52
C GLY A 500 -6.15 1.64 -27.06
N GLY A 501 -5.69 0.73 -26.18
CA GLY A 501 -4.33 0.68 -25.66
C GLY A 501 -3.40 -0.18 -26.50
N HIS A 502 -2.25 -0.52 -25.93
CA HIS A 502 -1.28 -1.44 -26.51
C HIS A 502 -1.35 -2.82 -25.84
N GLY A 503 -1.24 -3.89 -26.61
CA GLY A 503 -1.41 -5.25 -26.10
C GLY A 503 -0.40 -6.21 -26.71
N GLU A 504 0.34 -6.92 -25.86
CA GLU A 504 1.37 -7.89 -26.21
C GLU A 504 1.15 -9.20 -25.45
N THR A 505 1.53 -10.32 -26.07
CA THR A 505 1.50 -11.65 -25.45
C THR A 505 2.91 -12.23 -25.50
N VAL A 506 3.35 -12.79 -24.39
CA VAL A 506 4.65 -13.44 -24.20
C VAL A 506 4.40 -14.90 -23.89
N GLU A 507 4.78 -15.77 -24.82
CA GLU A 507 4.67 -17.24 -24.70
C GLU A 507 6.03 -17.90 -24.51
N ARG A 508 7.12 -17.16 -24.78
CA ARG A 508 8.50 -17.57 -24.52
C ARG A 508 9.30 -16.44 -23.89
N THR A 509 10.28 -16.80 -23.06
CA THR A 509 11.09 -15.84 -22.29
C THR A 509 11.75 -14.77 -23.16
N GLU A 510 12.30 -15.16 -24.31
CA GLU A 510 13.01 -14.28 -25.25
C GLU A 510 12.12 -13.19 -25.88
N GLU A 511 10.80 -13.35 -25.84
CA GLU A 511 9.85 -12.39 -26.41
C GLU A 511 9.61 -11.20 -25.48
N PHE A 512 9.85 -11.36 -24.17
CA PHE A 512 9.48 -10.37 -23.15
C PHE A 512 10.14 -9.01 -23.38
N ALA A 513 11.46 -8.99 -23.61
CA ALA A 513 12.20 -7.73 -23.78
C ALA A 513 11.66 -6.91 -24.95
N GLY A 514 11.44 -7.56 -26.10
CA GLY A 514 10.88 -6.89 -27.28
C GLY A 514 9.45 -6.41 -27.06
N ALA A 515 8.60 -7.22 -26.41
CA ALA A 515 7.24 -6.84 -26.06
C ALA A 515 7.20 -5.63 -25.11
N PHE A 516 8.08 -5.61 -24.11
CA PHE A 516 8.16 -4.50 -23.16
C PHE A 516 8.59 -3.20 -23.82
N GLU A 517 9.65 -3.22 -24.63
CA GLU A 517 10.10 -1.99 -25.32
C GLU A 517 9.05 -1.48 -26.30
N ARG A 518 8.34 -2.34 -27.05
CA ARG A 518 7.22 -1.90 -27.90
C ARG A 518 6.07 -1.28 -27.09
N ALA A 519 5.76 -1.85 -25.92
CA ALA A 519 4.75 -1.30 -25.02
C ALA A 519 5.16 0.08 -24.51
N ARG A 520 6.42 0.24 -24.08
CA ARG A 520 7.01 1.50 -23.64
C ARG A 520 7.01 2.55 -24.75
N ASP A 521 7.52 2.19 -25.93
CA ASP A 521 7.62 3.08 -27.11
C ASP A 521 6.25 3.49 -27.67
N SER A 522 5.20 2.71 -27.40
CA SER A 522 3.85 3.05 -27.84
C SER A 522 3.31 4.35 -27.23
N GLY A 523 3.82 4.74 -26.05
CA GLY A 523 3.31 5.89 -25.28
C GLY A 523 1.85 5.73 -24.84
N LYS A 524 1.27 4.53 -24.91
CA LYS A 524 -0.12 4.22 -24.55
C LYS A 524 -0.17 3.41 -23.25
N PRO A 525 -1.31 3.40 -22.53
CA PRO A 525 -1.56 2.36 -21.56
C PRO A 525 -1.44 0.99 -22.23
N ALA A 526 -0.70 0.08 -21.62
CA ALA A 526 -0.34 -1.22 -22.20
C ALA A 526 -0.66 -2.39 -21.27
N ILE A 527 -1.01 -3.55 -21.85
CA ILE A 527 -1.05 -4.83 -21.16
C ILE A 527 -0.07 -5.79 -21.86
N ILE A 528 0.85 -6.36 -21.09
CA ILE A 528 1.73 -7.45 -21.50
C ILE A 528 1.26 -8.70 -20.77
N GLU A 529 0.64 -9.61 -21.51
CA GLU A 529 0.22 -10.91 -20.98
C GLU A 529 1.39 -11.88 -21.01
N VAL A 530 1.79 -12.37 -19.85
CA VAL A 530 2.86 -13.36 -19.68
C VAL A 530 2.23 -14.71 -19.39
N LYS A 531 2.27 -15.64 -20.36
CA LYS A 531 1.72 -17.00 -20.21
C LYS A 531 2.65 -17.85 -19.36
N LEU A 532 2.36 -17.96 -18.06
CA LEU A 532 3.18 -18.70 -17.11
C LEU A 532 2.63 -20.11 -16.93
N ASP A 533 3.53 -21.09 -16.92
CA ASP A 533 3.18 -22.49 -16.65
C ASP A 533 2.62 -22.62 -15.21
N PRO A 534 1.48 -23.32 -15.00
CA PRO A 534 0.92 -23.55 -13.67
C PRO A 534 1.89 -24.21 -12.68
N GLU A 535 2.84 -25.02 -13.16
CA GLU A 535 3.87 -25.62 -12.32
C GLU A 535 4.85 -24.57 -11.77
N ALA A 536 5.02 -23.41 -12.41
CA ALA A 536 5.87 -22.31 -11.92
C ALA A 536 5.19 -21.50 -10.79
N ILE A 537 4.62 -22.21 -9.81
CA ILE A 537 3.73 -21.66 -8.78
C ILE A 537 4.43 -20.80 -7.73
N THR A 538 5.70 -21.09 -7.45
CA THR A 538 6.59 -20.29 -6.60
C THR A 538 7.99 -20.21 -7.24
N PRO A 539 8.86 -19.28 -6.81
CA PRO A 539 10.21 -19.20 -7.37
C PRO A 539 11.11 -20.40 -7.10
N THR A 540 10.79 -21.25 -6.13
CA THR A 540 11.70 -22.31 -5.66
C THR A 540 11.11 -23.70 -5.70
N ARG A 541 9.80 -23.84 -5.94
CA ARG A 541 9.09 -25.11 -5.89
C ARG A 541 7.96 -25.16 -6.90
N THR A 542 7.79 -26.32 -7.53
CA THR A 542 6.67 -26.56 -8.43
C THR A 542 5.39 -26.93 -7.69
N LEU A 543 4.25 -26.86 -8.38
CA LEU A 543 2.97 -27.27 -7.82
C LEU A 543 2.97 -28.77 -7.49
N SER A 544 3.53 -29.59 -8.38
CA SER A 544 3.71 -31.03 -8.14
C SER A 544 4.60 -31.34 -6.94
N GLU A 545 5.71 -30.63 -6.75
CA GLU A 545 6.58 -30.80 -5.58
C GLU A 545 5.87 -30.44 -4.27
N ILE A 546 4.97 -29.45 -4.30
CA ILE A 546 4.18 -29.04 -3.14
C ILE A 546 3.18 -30.13 -2.75
N ALA A 547 2.48 -30.72 -3.73
CA ALA A 547 1.53 -31.81 -3.49
C ALA A 547 2.17 -33.04 -2.81
N GLN A 548 3.44 -33.32 -3.12
CA GLN A 548 4.16 -34.49 -2.59
C GLN A 548 4.68 -34.33 -1.15
N THR A 549 4.58 -33.13 -0.55
CA THR A 549 5.26 -32.83 0.74
C THR A 549 4.59 -33.48 1.95
N LYS A 550 3.28 -33.75 1.90
CA LYS A 550 2.55 -34.45 2.98
C LYS A 550 2.42 -35.96 2.75
N SER A 551 2.81 -36.47 1.58
CA SER A 551 2.71 -37.90 1.24
C SER A 551 3.90 -38.73 1.77
N ARG A 552 4.76 -38.12 2.60
CA ARG A 552 5.80 -38.75 3.41
C ARG A 552 5.56 -38.37 4.86
#